data_AF-I3DVV5-F1
#
_entry.id   AF-I3DVV5-F1
#
_cell.length_a   1.000
_cell.length_b   1.000
_cell.length_c   1.000
_cell.angle_alpha   90.00
_cell.angle_beta   90.00
_cell.angle_gamma   90.00
#
_symmetry.space_group_name_H-M   'P 1'
#
loop_
_entity.id
_entity.type
_entity.pdbx_description
1 polymer ?
#
loop_
_entity_poly.entity_id
_entity_poly.type
_entity_poly.pdbx_seq_one_letter_code
_entity_poly.pdbx_strand_id
1 'polypeptide(L)'
;MNHYQQHYYPVNPYGQFPQYPYSEIMAHQVTKKMLYPHFKNTTLAAISPFVTYGLKEGAHTSYKHALEEVAAMAYLLGKGFDPQTAYLTVESWEINEHF
;
A
#
# COMPACT_ATOMS: atom_id res chain seq x y z
N MET A 1 -26.52 29.67 -6.49
CA MET A 1 -25.08 29.91 -6.24
C MET A 1 -24.70 29.09 -5.03
N ASN A 2 -24.09 27.92 -5.22
CA ASN A 2 -23.67 27.07 -4.10
C ASN A 2 -22.23 27.44 -3.73
N HIS A 3 -22.06 27.99 -2.54
CA HIS A 3 -20.76 28.35 -2.00
C HIS A 3 -20.03 27.06 -1.58
N TYR A 4 -19.03 26.65 -2.36
CA TYR A 4 -18.08 25.65 -1.92
C TYR A 4 -17.22 26.28 -0.82
N GLN A 5 -17.51 25.95 0.45
CA GLN A 5 -16.60 26.22 1.55
C GLN A 5 -15.34 25.38 1.34
N GLN A 6 -14.30 26.03 0.80
CA GLN A 6 -12.95 25.50 0.76
C GLN A 6 -12.41 25.49 2.19
N HIS A 7 -12.52 24.34 2.87
CA HIS A 7 -11.82 24.14 4.14
C HIS A 7 -10.32 24.03 3.83
N TYR A 8 -9.60 25.12 4.08
CA TYR A 8 -8.14 25.14 4.04
C TYR A 8 -7.60 24.29 5.19
N TYR A 9 -7.17 23.07 4.86
CA TYR A 9 -6.34 22.28 5.77
C TYR A 9 -4.88 22.64 5.52
N PRO A 10 -4.09 22.91 6.58
CA PRO A 10 -2.67 23.17 6.43
C PRO A 10 -2.00 21.93 5.85
N VAL A 11 -1.52 22.04 4.61
CA VAL A 11 -0.66 21.04 3.98
C VAL A 11 0.67 21.10 4.73
N ASN A 12 0.94 20.12 5.58
CA ASN A 12 2.26 19.95 6.20
C ASN A 12 3.26 19.55 5.09
N PRO A 13 4.30 20.34 4.79
CA PRO A 13 5.17 20.13 3.64
C PRO A 13 6.13 18.93 3.76
N TYR A 14 6.01 18.10 4.81
CA TYR A 14 6.81 16.90 5.01
C TYR A 14 5.94 15.64 5.14
N GLY A 15 5.62 15.01 4.00
CA GLY A 15 5.57 13.55 3.80
C GLY A 15 4.80 12.61 4.75
N GLN A 16 3.95 13.08 5.67
CA GLN A 16 3.23 12.19 6.59
C GLN A 16 2.08 11.48 5.89
N PHE A 17 2.19 10.14 5.75
CA PHE A 17 1.05 9.29 5.45
C PHE A 17 -0.09 9.59 6.44
N PRO A 18 -1.34 9.71 5.97
CA PRO A 18 -2.50 9.91 6.85
C PRO A 18 -2.57 8.83 7.92
N GLN A 19 -2.60 9.23 9.20
CA GLN A 19 -2.61 8.30 10.33
C GLN A 19 -4.02 7.78 10.63
N TYR A 20 -4.14 6.49 10.91
CA TYR A 20 -5.38 5.88 11.40
C TYR A 20 -5.72 6.40 12.81
N PRO A 21 -7.00 6.60 13.16
CA PRO A 21 -8.20 6.45 12.32
C PRO A 21 -8.57 7.70 11.52
N TYR A 22 -7.86 8.82 11.72
CA TYR A 22 -8.22 10.10 11.13
C TYR A 22 -8.24 10.06 9.59
N SER A 23 -7.34 9.28 9.00
CA SER A 23 -7.27 9.03 7.56
C SER A 23 -8.56 8.47 6.97
N GLU A 24 -9.21 7.51 7.62
CA GLU A 24 -10.45 6.90 7.14
C GLU A 24 -11.62 7.88 7.21
N ILE A 25 -11.71 8.64 8.31
CA ILE A 25 -12.74 9.65 8.50
C ILE A 25 -12.62 10.72 7.39
N MET A 26 -11.41 11.20 7.12
CA MET A 26 -11.17 12.15 6.03
C MET A 26 -11.52 11.56 4.67
N ALA A 27 -11.10 10.32 4.39
CA ALA A 27 -11.43 9.66 3.13
C ALA A 27 -12.96 9.57 2.94
N HIS A 28 -13.71 9.11 3.95
CA HIS A 28 -15.17 9.01 3.86
C HIS A 28 -15.88 10.36 3.69
N GLN A 29 -15.34 11.44 4.29
CA GLN A 29 -15.89 12.79 4.12
C GLN A 29 -15.64 13.37 2.72
N VAL A 30 -14.45 13.11 2.15
CA VAL A 30 -14.01 13.64 0.85
C VAL A 30 -14.55 12.81 -0.31
N THR A 31 -14.49 11.48 -0.22
CA THR A 31 -14.88 10.57 -1.30
C THR A 31 -16.29 10.04 -1.10
N LYS A 32 -17.29 10.81 -1.56
CA LYS A 32 -18.69 10.36 -1.64
C LYS A 32 -18.95 9.35 -2.78
N LYS A 33 -17.94 9.12 -3.64
CA LYS A 33 -17.97 8.13 -4.73
C LYS A 33 -16.62 7.43 -4.83
N MET A 34 -16.63 6.20 -5.35
CA MET A 34 -15.40 5.47 -5.67
C MET A 34 -14.61 6.24 -6.74
N LEU A 35 -13.35 6.50 -6.45
CA LEU A 35 -12.41 7.04 -7.42
C LEU A 35 -11.81 5.88 -8.23
N TYR A 36 -11.75 6.04 -9.55
CA TYR A 36 -11.15 5.07 -10.48
C TYR A 36 -11.57 3.59 -10.28
N PRO A 37 -12.89 3.29 -10.29
CA PRO A 37 -13.39 1.93 -10.03
C PRO A 37 -12.82 0.86 -10.96
N HIS A 38 -12.45 1.23 -12.19
CA HIS A 38 -11.91 0.32 -13.20
C HIS A 38 -10.53 -0.27 -12.81
N PHE A 39 -9.78 0.36 -11.91
CA PHE A 39 -8.51 -0.19 -11.44
C PHE A 39 -8.67 -1.22 -10.33
N LYS A 40 -9.82 -1.31 -9.66
CA LYS A 40 -9.98 -2.17 -8.48
C LYS A 40 -9.58 -3.62 -8.76
N ASN A 41 -10.13 -4.22 -9.81
CA ASN A 41 -9.91 -5.64 -10.08
C ASN A 41 -8.48 -5.91 -10.56
N THR A 42 -7.96 -5.08 -11.46
CA THR A 42 -6.60 -5.25 -11.99
C THR A 42 -5.55 -5.03 -10.92
N THR A 43 -5.71 -4.01 -10.07
CA THR A 43 -4.81 -3.74 -8.95
C THR A 43 -4.82 -4.88 -7.94
N LEU A 44 -6.01 -5.34 -7.49
CA LEU A 44 -6.10 -6.42 -6.53
C LEU A 44 -5.57 -7.74 -7.10
N ALA A 45 -5.82 -8.05 -8.37
CA ALA A 45 -5.28 -9.22 -9.03
C ALA A 45 -3.75 -9.19 -9.10
N ALA A 46 -3.16 -8.03 -9.42
CA ALA A 46 -1.71 -7.88 -9.52
C ALA A 46 -0.98 -8.11 -8.19
N ILE A 47 -1.55 -7.66 -7.06
CA ILE A 47 -0.92 -7.80 -5.74
C ILE A 47 -1.35 -9.06 -4.97
N SER A 48 -2.40 -9.76 -5.42
CA SER A 48 -2.94 -10.93 -4.71
C SER A 48 -1.91 -12.02 -4.41
N PRO A 49 -0.94 -12.33 -5.29
CA PRO A 49 0.10 -13.31 -4.98
C PRO A 49 0.96 -12.89 -3.79
N PHE A 50 1.35 -11.61 -3.71
CA PHE A 50 2.19 -11.08 -2.63
C PHE A 50 1.44 -11.10 -1.29
N VAL A 51 0.18 -10.66 -1.27
CA VAL A 51 -0.64 -10.71 -0.06
C VAL A 51 -0.81 -12.15 0.42
N THR A 52 -1.03 -13.09 -0.50
CA THR A 52 -1.15 -14.51 -0.15
C THR A 52 0.15 -15.07 0.41
N TYR A 53 1.29 -14.67 -0.15
CA TYR A 53 2.62 -15.03 0.35
C TYR A 53 2.84 -14.47 1.77
N GLY A 54 2.70 -13.16 1.95
CA GLY A 54 2.93 -12.51 3.25
C GLY A 54 1.98 -12.99 4.35
N LEU A 55 0.74 -13.38 4.03
CA LEU A 55 -0.16 -13.99 5.03
C LEU A 55 0.34 -15.37 5.51
N LYS A 56 0.93 -16.17 4.61
CA LYS A 56 1.52 -17.46 4.99
C LYS A 56 2.79 -17.24 5.80
N GLU A 57 3.65 -16.37 5.32
CA GLU A 57 4.95 -16.11 5.92
C GLU A 57 4.82 -15.43 7.27
N GLY A 58 3.95 -14.41 7.41
CA GLY A 58 3.66 -13.75 8.69
C GLY A 58 3.06 -14.66 9.76
N ALA A 59 2.48 -15.80 9.39
CA ALA A 59 2.06 -16.84 10.33
C ALA A 59 3.22 -17.68 10.89
N HIS A 60 4.38 -17.66 10.23
CA HIS A 60 5.61 -18.35 10.61
C HIS A 60 6.71 -17.40 11.11
N THR A 61 6.68 -16.12 10.71
CA THR A 61 7.66 -15.07 11.06
C THR A 61 7.00 -13.98 11.92
N SER A 62 6.76 -12.80 11.35
CA SER A 62 5.97 -11.72 11.95
C SER A 62 5.15 -11.00 10.90
N TYR A 63 3.94 -10.56 11.27
CA TYR A 63 3.13 -9.74 10.38
C TYR A 63 3.79 -8.41 10.01
N LYS A 64 4.65 -7.84 10.87
CA LYS A 64 5.37 -6.60 10.53
C LYS A 64 6.29 -6.83 9.33
N HIS A 65 7.13 -7.85 9.42
CA HIS A 65 8.08 -8.22 8.37
C HIS A 65 7.34 -8.55 7.07
N ALA A 66 6.38 -9.47 7.11
CA ALA A 66 5.61 -9.85 5.92
C ALA A 66 4.84 -8.67 5.28
N LEU A 67 4.36 -7.71 6.07
CA LEU A 67 3.73 -6.49 5.53
C LEU A 67 4.74 -5.54 4.86
N GLU A 68 5.97 -5.45 5.38
CA GLU A 68 7.06 -4.68 4.77
C GLU A 68 7.42 -5.28 3.40
N GLU A 69 7.51 -6.60 3.30
CA GLU A 69 7.78 -7.29 2.04
C GLU A 69 6.66 -7.12 1.01
N VAL A 70 5.40 -7.30 1.42
CA VAL A 70 4.24 -7.07 0.55
C VAL A 70 4.22 -5.63 0.03
N ALA A 71 4.51 -4.65 0.89
CA ALA A 71 4.59 -3.25 0.49
C ALA A 71 5.75 -2.99 -0.47
N ALA A 72 6.92 -3.60 -0.24
CA ALA A 72 8.09 -3.47 -1.10
C ALA A 72 7.86 -4.07 -2.49
N MET A 73 7.31 -5.28 -2.58
CA MET A 73 6.95 -5.91 -3.84
C MET A 73 5.93 -5.07 -4.63
N ALA A 74 4.89 -4.58 -3.97
CA ALA A 74 3.88 -3.72 -4.60
C ALA A 74 4.48 -2.39 -5.11
N TYR A 75 5.42 -1.80 -4.37
CA TYR A 75 6.15 -0.60 -4.80
C TYR A 75 7.00 -0.88 -6.05
N LEU A 76 7.72 -2.01 -6.09
CA LEU A 76 8.52 -2.42 -7.25
C LEU A 76 7.66 -2.66 -8.50
N LEU A 77 6.45 -3.22 -8.35
CA LEU A 77 5.47 -3.28 -9.45
C LEU A 77 5.13 -1.89 -9.97
N GLY A 78 4.86 -0.94 -9.08
CA GLY A 78 4.61 0.46 -9.44
C GLY A 78 5.81 1.14 -10.13
N LYS A 79 7.02 0.62 -9.93
CA LYS A 79 8.26 1.06 -10.60
C LYS A 79 8.50 0.40 -11.96
N GLY A 80 7.67 -0.58 -12.35
CA GLY A 80 7.73 -1.26 -13.65
C GLY A 80 8.44 -2.61 -13.64
N PHE A 81 8.77 -3.15 -12.46
CA PHE A 81 9.29 -4.52 -12.34
C PHE A 81 8.15 -5.53 -12.56
N ASP A 82 8.45 -6.64 -13.23
CA ASP A 82 7.52 -7.78 -13.28
C ASP A 82 7.44 -8.47 -11.90
N PRO A 83 6.37 -9.26 -11.63
CA PRO A 83 6.17 -9.89 -10.33
C PRO A 83 7.31 -10.78 -9.85
N GLN A 84 7.96 -11.52 -10.77
CA GLN A 84 9.06 -12.41 -10.39
C GLN A 84 10.29 -11.61 -9.97
N THR A 85 10.63 -10.56 -10.72
CA THR A 85 11.77 -9.70 -10.39
C THR A 85 11.53 -8.94 -9.09
N ALA A 86 10.29 -8.47 -8.84
CA ALA A 86 9.93 -7.82 -7.58
C ALA A 86 10.12 -8.76 -6.37
N TYR A 87 9.60 -9.99 -6.47
CA TYR A 87 9.77 -11.02 -5.44
C TYR A 87 11.26 -11.32 -5.17
N LEU A 88 12.02 -11.70 -6.19
CA LEU A 88 13.44 -12.05 -6.03
C LEU A 88 14.28 -10.89 -5.48
N THR A 89 13.91 -9.64 -5.78
CA THR A 89 14.58 -8.47 -5.23
C THR A 89 14.36 -8.36 -3.73
N VAL A 90 13.13 -8.52 -3.24
CA VAL A 90 12.81 -8.43 -1.81
C VAL A 90 13.48 -9.55 -1.04
N GLU A 91 13.35 -10.80 -1.50
CA GLU A 91 14.01 -11.96 -0.87
C GLU A 91 15.53 -11.84 -0.82
N SER A 92 16.14 -11.13 -1.78
CA SER A 92 17.59 -10.93 -1.79
C SER A 92 18.11 -10.07 -0.64
N TRP A 93 17.24 -9.28 0.00
CA TRP A 93 17.60 -8.44 1.15
C TRP A 93 17.84 -9.27 2.41
N GLU A 94 17.19 -10.43 2.51
CA GLU A 94 17.33 -11.35 3.65
C GLU A 94 18.62 -12.19 3.61
N ILE A 95 19.38 -12.18 2.49
CA ILE A 95 20.58 -13.02 2.33
C ILE A 95 21.66 -12.72 3.40
N ASN A 96 21.61 -11.55 4.05
CA ASN A 96 22.50 -11.17 5.14
C ASN A 96 21.81 -11.06 6.51
N GLU A 97 20.52 -11.38 6.59
CA GLU A 97 19.78 -11.48 7.86
C GLU A 97 20.01 -12.88 8.42
N HIS A 98 21.08 -13.03 9.20
CA HIS A 98 21.35 -14.27 9.92
C HIS A 98 20.24 -14.50 10.99
N PHE A 99 19.51 -15.61 10.86
CA PHE A 99 18.61 -16.16 11.86
C PHE A 99 19.38 -16.86 13.00
#